data_AF-A0AAJ0A587-F1
#
_entry.id   AF-A0AAJ0A587-F1
#
_cell.length_a   1.000
_cell.length_b   1.000
_cell.length_c   1.000
_cell.angle_alpha   90.00
_cell.angle_beta   90.00
_cell.angle_gamma   90.00
#
_symmetry.space_group_name_H-M   'P 1'
#
loop_
_entity.id
_entity.type
_entity.pdbx_description
1 polymer ?
#
loop_
_entity_poly.entity_id
_entity_poly.type
_entity_poly.pdbx_seq_one_letter_code
_entity_poly.pdbx_strand_id
1 'polypeptide(L)'
;MCLEPFLDVYSGYSLDGIHITGEALSYPERFAAFYNAIRPTYPKLQLIASATGFNCLPDPFPEDAWIDYHEYNIPENYIVNFAQWDNVSRRNKYIIGEMGRWGVQWSDMKGSVSEAVFMLGLERNSDLIQGVAFAPLISLIDHQQWAVQQLSAQNAGTMTHEVISDTGFDPVFWSAVSAGDTSVVKLANYAGNDDPDSANTFDSAPITAPLISHIESSDGIFEFVMPPWSVAVLRAD
;
A
#
# COMPACT_ATOMS: atom_id res chain seq x y z
N MET A 1 -12.82 13.13 -4.95
CA MET A 1 -11.81 12.57 -5.87
C MET A 1 -12.54 11.99 -7.06
N CYS A 2 -12.43 12.60 -8.25
CA CYS A 2 -12.93 11.98 -9.48
C CYS A 2 -11.85 10.98 -9.93
N LEU A 3 -12.19 9.70 -10.02
CA LEU A 3 -11.30 8.71 -10.60
C LEU A 3 -11.24 8.99 -12.11
N GLU A 4 -10.06 9.32 -12.63
CA GLU A 4 -9.84 9.32 -14.06
C GLU A 4 -9.97 7.88 -14.57
N PRO A 5 -10.56 7.65 -15.75
CA PRO A 5 -10.68 6.31 -16.30
C PRO A 5 -9.28 5.72 -16.53
N PHE A 6 -9.07 4.49 -16.09
CA PHE A 6 -7.83 3.74 -16.29
C PHE A 6 -8.11 2.41 -17.01
N LEU A 7 -7.13 1.95 -17.78
CA LEU A 7 -7.14 0.66 -18.45
C LEU A 7 -5.81 -0.04 -18.17
N ASP A 8 -5.91 -1.19 -17.50
CA ASP A 8 -4.80 -2.12 -17.36
C ASP A 8 -4.68 -2.98 -18.62
N VAL A 9 -3.51 -2.97 -19.25
CA VAL A 9 -3.23 -3.73 -20.46
C VAL A 9 -2.63 -5.07 -20.05
N TYR A 10 -3.52 -6.05 -19.88
CA TYR A 10 -3.19 -7.32 -19.27
C TYR A 10 -2.30 -8.23 -20.15
N SER A 11 -1.24 -8.76 -19.54
CA SER A 11 -0.52 -9.94 -20.01
C SER A 11 -1.35 -11.18 -19.67
N GLY A 12 -2.06 -11.79 -20.62
CA GLY A 12 -2.73 -13.07 -20.37
C GLY A 12 -1.78 -14.07 -19.69
N TYR A 13 -2.05 -14.39 -18.43
CA TYR A 13 -1.36 -15.29 -17.49
C TYR A 13 0.02 -14.83 -16.92
N SER A 14 0.14 -15.04 -15.59
CA SER A 14 1.22 -14.64 -14.66
C SER A 14 1.24 -13.16 -14.25
N LEU A 15 0.44 -12.84 -13.22
CA LEU A 15 0.44 -11.56 -12.49
C LEU A 15 1.71 -11.36 -11.63
N ASP A 16 2.42 -12.44 -11.31
CA ASP A 16 3.33 -12.42 -10.15
C ASP A 16 4.82 -12.27 -10.46
N GLY A 17 5.21 -11.87 -11.67
CA GLY A 17 6.63 -11.59 -12.03
C GLY A 17 7.64 -12.74 -11.83
N ILE A 18 7.23 -13.90 -11.30
CA ILE A 18 8.10 -15.00 -10.87
C ILE A 18 8.17 -16.12 -11.91
N HIS A 19 7.25 -16.17 -12.87
CA HIS A 19 7.27 -17.14 -13.96
C HIS A 19 7.69 -16.47 -15.27
N ILE A 20 9.00 -16.48 -15.56
CA ILE A 20 9.50 -16.15 -16.90
C ILE A 20 9.13 -17.33 -17.84
N THR A 21 7.87 -17.35 -18.28
CA THR A 21 7.48 -18.12 -19.47
C THR A 21 7.79 -17.29 -20.72
N GLY A 22 7.76 -17.90 -21.90
CA GLY A 22 8.01 -17.20 -23.17
C GLY A 22 7.08 -16.01 -23.47
N GLU A 23 6.02 -15.81 -22.68
CA GLU A 23 5.03 -14.73 -22.83
C GLU A 23 5.45 -13.41 -22.16
N ALA A 24 6.32 -13.46 -21.12
CA ALA A 24 6.91 -12.27 -20.50
C ALA A 24 7.83 -11.53 -21.49
N LEU A 25 8.53 -12.26 -22.36
CA LEU A 25 9.42 -11.70 -23.39
C LEU A 25 8.68 -10.97 -24.51
N SER A 26 7.40 -11.26 -24.72
CA SER A 26 6.57 -10.62 -25.75
C SER A 26 5.66 -9.52 -25.20
N TYR A 27 5.62 -9.33 -23.87
CA TYR A 27 4.81 -8.27 -23.25
C TYR A 27 5.25 -6.85 -23.66
N PRO A 28 6.56 -6.51 -23.74
CA PRO A 28 6.99 -5.19 -24.21
C PRO A 28 6.38 -4.81 -25.56
N GLU A 29 6.40 -5.74 -26.52
CA GLU A 29 5.86 -5.52 -27.87
C GLU A 29 4.34 -5.37 -27.85
N ARG A 30 3.63 -6.20 -27.05
CA ARG A 30 2.17 -6.10 -26.89
C ARG A 30 1.78 -4.77 -26.27
N PHE A 31 2.40 -4.38 -25.16
CA PHE A 31 2.09 -3.13 -24.49
C PHE A 31 2.33 -1.94 -25.44
N ALA A 32 3.46 -1.92 -26.16
CA ALA A 32 3.73 -0.87 -27.14
C ALA A 32 2.67 -0.81 -28.25
N ALA A 33 2.22 -1.96 -28.76
CA ALA A 33 1.16 -2.02 -29.76
C ALA A 33 -0.18 -1.46 -29.24
N PHE A 34 -0.60 -1.85 -28.03
CA PHE A 34 -1.81 -1.32 -27.39
C PHE A 34 -1.70 0.17 -27.08
N TYR A 35 -0.57 0.61 -26.50
CA TYR A 35 -0.32 2.00 -26.19
C TYR A 35 -0.44 2.87 -27.44
N ASN A 36 0.24 2.49 -28.53
CA ASN A 36 0.23 3.25 -29.79
C ASN A 36 -1.16 3.28 -30.46
N ALA A 37 -1.98 2.24 -30.27
CA ALA A 37 -3.33 2.21 -30.82
C ALA A 37 -4.35 3.01 -29.98
N ILE A 38 -4.22 2.95 -28.65
CA ILE A 38 -5.21 3.52 -27.72
C ILE A 38 -4.92 5.00 -27.45
N ARG A 39 -3.65 5.36 -27.19
CA ARG A 39 -3.28 6.71 -26.72
C ARG A 39 -3.71 7.85 -27.65
N PRO A 40 -3.57 7.76 -29.00
CA PRO A 40 -4.03 8.82 -29.89
C PRO A 40 -5.55 9.04 -29.86
N THR A 41 -6.32 7.97 -29.63
CA THR A 41 -7.79 8.01 -29.62
C THR A 41 -8.32 8.42 -28.25
N TYR A 42 -7.66 7.97 -27.18
CA TYR A 42 -8.08 8.19 -25.78
C TYR A 42 -6.94 8.81 -24.95
N PRO A 43 -6.52 10.05 -25.25
CA PRO A 43 -5.37 10.68 -24.60
C PRO A 43 -5.57 10.98 -23.10
N LYS A 44 -6.81 10.89 -22.59
CA LYS A 44 -7.12 11.03 -21.17
C LYS A 44 -7.20 9.71 -20.41
N LEU A 45 -7.22 8.57 -21.12
CA LEU A 45 -7.25 7.26 -20.47
C LEU A 45 -5.86 6.95 -19.93
N GLN A 46 -5.78 6.65 -18.63
CA GLN A 46 -4.53 6.21 -18.03
C GLN A 46 -4.25 4.76 -18.43
N LEU A 47 -3.11 4.53 -19.07
CA LEU A 47 -2.66 3.19 -19.43
C LEU A 47 -1.72 2.68 -18.35
N ILE A 48 -1.98 1.44 -17.89
CA ILE A 48 -1.21 0.79 -16.84
C ILE A 48 -0.62 -0.50 -17.41
N ALA A 49 0.66 -0.70 -17.18
CA ALA A 49 1.39 -1.90 -17.55
C ALA A 49 1.38 -2.90 -16.39
N SER A 50 0.90 -4.12 -16.63
CA SER A 50 0.78 -5.20 -15.65
C SER A 50 2.11 -5.97 -15.40
N ALA A 51 3.26 -5.36 -15.71
CA ALA A 51 4.56 -6.01 -15.57
C ALA A 51 5.56 -5.08 -14.86
N THR A 52 6.34 -5.63 -13.93
CA THR A 52 7.19 -4.85 -13.02
C THR A 52 8.69 -5.00 -13.29
N GLY A 53 9.12 -5.99 -14.07
CA GLY A 53 10.53 -6.25 -14.38
C GLY A 53 11.06 -5.40 -15.53
N PHE A 54 12.31 -4.91 -15.41
CA PHE A 54 12.97 -4.08 -16.45
C PHE A 54 12.99 -4.74 -17.84
N ASN A 55 13.16 -6.06 -17.92
CA ASN A 55 13.15 -6.80 -19.19
C ASN A 55 11.74 -7.15 -19.69
N CYS A 56 10.71 -6.80 -18.93
CA CYS A 56 9.31 -7.07 -19.24
C CYS A 56 8.58 -5.79 -19.69
N LEU A 57 9.20 -4.61 -19.59
CA LEU A 57 8.62 -3.36 -20.07
C LEU A 57 9.23 -2.92 -21.40
N PRO A 58 8.50 -2.16 -22.24
CA PRO A 58 9.10 -1.46 -23.37
C PRO A 58 10.30 -0.60 -22.95
N ASP A 59 11.32 -0.55 -23.80
CA ASP A 59 12.45 0.37 -23.66
C ASP A 59 12.57 1.24 -24.93
N PRO A 60 12.30 2.56 -24.86
CA PRO A 60 11.91 3.31 -23.67
C PRO A 60 10.46 3.05 -23.24
N PHE A 61 10.21 3.05 -21.94
CA PHE A 61 8.85 3.02 -21.38
C PHE A 61 8.20 4.42 -21.52
N PRO A 62 6.92 4.51 -21.95
CA PRO A 62 6.23 5.79 -22.04
C PRO A 62 6.11 6.48 -20.67
N GLU A 63 6.53 7.75 -20.59
CA GLU A 63 6.57 8.51 -19.32
C GLU A 63 5.18 8.79 -18.73
N ASP A 64 4.13 8.76 -19.55
CA ASP A 64 2.74 8.98 -19.15
C ASP A 64 1.95 7.68 -18.93
N ALA A 65 2.61 6.53 -19.01
CA ALA A 65 2.05 5.24 -18.59
C ALA A 65 2.43 4.94 -17.13
N TRP A 66 1.57 4.16 -16.46
CA TRP A 66 1.82 3.70 -15.09
C TRP A 66 2.19 2.22 -15.09
N ILE A 67 2.70 1.73 -13.97
CA ILE A 67 3.05 0.33 -13.76
C ILE A 67 2.21 -0.22 -12.60
N ASP A 68 1.64 -1.40 -12.77
CA ASP A 68 1.00 -2.14 -11.70
C ASP A 68 2.04 -3.05 -11.01
N TYR A 69 2.20 -2.85 -9.70
CA TYR A 69 3.12 -3.60 -8.86
C TYR A 69 2.36 -4.41 -7.81
N HIS A 70 2.68 -5.69 -7.70
CA HIS A 70 2.01 -6.62 -6.79
C HIS A 70 2.97 -7.06 -5.69
N GLU A 71 2.51 -7.03 -4.44
CA GLU A 71 3.31 -7.34 -3.27
C GLU A 71 2.57 -8.27 -2.31
N TYR A 72 2.77 -9.59 -2.48
CA TYR A 72 2.37 -10.59 -1.51
C TYR A 72 3.58 -11.05 -0.71
N ASN A 73 3.60 -10.75 0.59
CA ASN A 73 4.80 -10.99 1.37
C ASN A 73 4.55 -11.44 2.80
N ILE A 74 5.62 -11.90 3.45
CA ILE A 74 5.63 -12.17 4.88
C ILE A 74 5.79 -10.87 5.67
N PRO A 75 5.30 -10.80 6.93
CA PRO A 75 5.33 -9.60 7.77
C PRO A 75 6.70 -8.90 7.83
N GLU A 76 7.78 -9.67 7.95
CA GLU A 76 9.15 -9.16 8.08
C GLU A 76 9.58 -8.37 6.85
N ASN A 77 9.19 -8.81 5.66
CA ASN A 77 9.56 -8.15 4.41
C ASN A 77 8.79 -6.83 4.25
N TYR A 78 7.55 -6.73 4.73
CA TYR A 78 6.83 -5.46 4.74
C TYR A 78 7.48 -4.41 5.64
N ILE A 79 8.10 -4.82 6.76
CA ILE A 79 8.87 -3.91 7.60
C ILE A 79 10.12 -3.41 6.87
N VAL A 80 10.89 -4.33 6.27
CA VAL A 80 12.08 -3.98 5.48
C VAL A 80 11.74 -3.08 4.29
N ASN A 81 10.59 -3.33 3.65
CA ASN A 81 10.13 -2.60 2.48
C ASN A 81 9.45 -1.27 2.79
N PHE A 82 9.39 -0.84 4.07
CA PHE A 82 8.86 0.48 4.44
C PHE A 82 9.50 1.62 3.62
N ALA A 83 10.82 1.59 3.43
CA ALA A 83 11.56 2.60 2.68
C ALA A 83 11.83 2.21 1.21
N GLN A 84 11.16 1.17 0.68
CA GLN A 84 11.41 0.64 -0.67
C GLN A 84 11.30 1.72 -1.75
N TRP A 85 10.33 2.63 -1.61
CA TRP A 85 9.97 3.60 -2.63
C TRP A 85 10.69 4.95 -2.49
N ASP A 86 11.35 5.19 -1.36
CA ASP A 86 11.98 6.48 -1.02
C ASP A 86 13.02 6.92 -2.05
N ASN A 87 13.73 5.98 -2.67
CA ASN A 87 14.81 6.25 -3.63
C ASN A 87 14.49 5.79 -5.06
N VAL A 88 13.24 5.42 -5.34
CA VAL A 88 12.81 5.03 -6.69
C VAL A 88 12.76 6.27 -7.60
N SER A 89 13.08 6.11 -8.88
CA SER A 89 12.99 7.21 -9.85
C SER A 89 11.54 7.70 -9.99
N ARG A 90 11.34 9.02 -9.92
CA ARG A 90 10.01 9.66 -10.05
C ARG A 90 9.54 9.81 -11.51
N ARG A 91 10.28 9.22 -12.46
CA ARG A 91 9.98 9.25 -13.90
C ARG A 91 8.63 8.58 -14.23
N ASN A 92 8.38 7.40 -13.66
CA ASN A 92 7.15 6.65 -13.89
C ASN A 92 6.28 6.71 -12.63
N LYS A 93 4.98 6.44 -12.76
CA LYS A 93 4.07 6.28 -11.62
C LYS A 93 3.65 4.82 -11.48
N TYR A 94 3.21 4.46 -10.28
CA TYR A 94 2.84 3.09 -9.94
C TYR A 94 1.46 3.04 -9.29
N ILE A 95 0.76 1.95 -9.52
CA ILE A 95 -0.28 1.48 -8.61
C ILE A 95 0.24 0.22 -7.93
N ILE A 96 -0.13 0.03 -6.67
CA ILE A 96 0.01 -1.25 -5.99
C ILE A 96 -1.32 -1.98 -6.18
N GLY A 97 -1.51 -2.66 -7.31
CA GLY A 97 -2.78 -3.27 -7.69
C GLY A 97 -3.15 -4.47 -6.83
N GLU A 98 -2.16 -5.11 -6.22
CA GLU A 98 -2.36 -6.20 -5.26
C GLU A 98 -1.36 -6.12 -4.11
N MET A 99 -1.86 -6.21 -2.89
CA MET A 99 -1.05 -6.50 -1.72
C MET A 99 -1.79 -7.38 -0.74
N GLY A 100 -1.05 -8.17 0.04
CA GLY A 100 -1.59 -8.91 1.16
C GLY A 100 -0.60 -9.88 1.75
N ARG A 101 -0.79 -10.23 3.02
CA ARG A 101 0.05 -11.22 3.69
C ARG A 101 0.00 -12.59 2.99
N TRP A 102 1.17 -13.12 2.72
CA TRP A 102 1.35 -14.44 2.15
C TRP A 102 1.57 -15.53 3.22
N GLY A 103 1.25 -16.78 2.87
CA GLY A 103 1.61 -17.96 3.66
C GLY A 103 0.71 -18.28 4.84
N VAL A 104 -0.44 -17.61 4.96
CA VAL A 104 -1.41 -17.83 6.04
C VAL A 104 -2.82 -18.02 5.52
N GLN A 105 -3.63 -18.72 6.30
CA GLN A 105 -5.05 -18.90 5.99
C GLN A 105 -5.89 -17.68 6.37
N TRP A 106 -5.53 -17.00 7.47
CA TRP A 106 -6.28 -15.89 8.05
C TRP A 106 -5.36 -14.70 8.36
N SER A 107 -5.92 -13.49 8.32
CA SER A 107 -5.24 -12.30 8.84
C SER A 107 -5.01 -12.45 10.35
N ASP A 108 -3.85 -12.00 10.80
CA ASP A 108 -3.54 -11.84 12.21
C ASP A 108 -2.99 -10.44 12.47
N MET A 109 -2.80 -10.09 13.74
CA MET A 109 -2.30 -8.77 14.13
C MET A 109 -0.92 -8.49 13.57
N LYS A 110 -0.03 -9.50 13.57
CA LYS A 110 1.29 -9.38 12.95
C LYS A 110 1.22 -8.98 11.48
N GLY A 111 0.38 -9.67 10.71
CA GLY A 111 0.11 -9.37 9.31
C GLY A 111 -0.43 -7.97 9.12
N SER A 112 -1.51 -7.64 9.83
CA SER A 112 -2.17 -6.34 9.72
C SER A 112 -1.25 -5.17 10.08
N VAL A 113 -0.47 -5.28 11.15
CA VAL A 113 0.48 -4.21 11.54
C VAL A 113 1.58 -4.09 10.50
N SER A 114 2.13 -5.19 10.00
CA SER A 114 3.17 -5.14 8.96
C SER A 114 2.66 -4.60 7.62
N GLU A 115 1.46 -4.99 7.20
CA GLU A 115 0.78 -4.39 6.04
C GLU A 115 0.56 -2.88 6.24
N ALA A 116 0.16 -2.47 7.45
CA ALA A 116 0.03 -1.04 7.78
C ALA A 116 1.37 -0.31 7.64
N VAL A 117 2.47 -0.88 8.17
CA VAL A 117 3.82 -0.32 8.01
C VAL A 117 4.15 -0.12 6.54
N PHE A 118 3.94 -1.12 5.69
CA PHE A 118 4.18 -0.98 4.26
C PHE A 118 3.31 0.13 3.63
N MET A 119 2.02 0.19 3.97
CA MET A 119 1.11 1.23 3.49
C MET A 119 1.54 2.65 3.90
N LEU A 120 2.13 2.82 5.09
CA LEU A 120 2.69 4.11 5.51
C LEU A 120 3.87 4.53 4.62
N GLY A 121 4.72 3.58 4.24
CA GLY A 121 5.80 3.78 3.26
C GLY A 121 5.28 4.20 1.88
N LEU A 122 4.20 3.58 1.42
CA LEU A 122 3.52 3.94 0.17
C LEU A 122 2.91 5.34 0.22
N GLU A 123 2.25 5.71 1.32
CA GLU A 123 1.64 7.02 1.50
C GLU A 123 2.68 8.15 1.53
N ARG A 124 3.84 7.90 2.15
CA ARG A 124 4.99 8.82 2.13
C ARG A 124 5.52 9.09 0.71
N ASN A 125 5.31 8.13 -0.20
CA ASN A 125 5.71 8.19 -1.60
C ASN A 125 4.51 8.35 -2.54
N SER A 126 3.42 8.99 -2.10
CA SER A 126 2.20 9.19 -2.89
C SER A 126 2.40 10.13 -4.09
N ASP A 127 3.54 10.81 -4.18
CA ASP A 127 3.97 11.50 -5.41
C ASP A 127 4.21 10.50 -6.55
N LEU A 128 4.64 9.28 -6.22
CA LEU A 128 4.91 8.17 -7.14
C LEU A 128 3.74 7.17 -7.18
N ILE A 129 3.23 6.79 -6.02
CA ILE A 129 2.20 5.76 -5.83
C ILE A 129 0.80 6.39 -5.94
N GLN A 130 0.06 6.04 -6.99
CA GLN A 130 -1.22 6.65 -7.33
C GLN A 130 -2.44 5.86 -6.83
N GLY A 131 -2.22 4.63 -6.37
CA GLY A 131 -3.30 3.77 -5.89
C GLY A 131 -2.75 2.53 -5.20
N VAL A 132 -3.56 1.99 -4.30
CA VAL A 132 -3.25 0.78 -3.53
C VAL A 132 -4.52 -0.05 -3.38
N ALA A 133 -4.44 -1.35 -3.70
CA ALA A 133 -5.53 -2.29 -3.54
C ALA A 133 -5.06 -3.53 -2.77
N PHE A 134 -5.75 -3.79 -1.66
CA PHE A 134 -5.61 -5.04 -0.93
C PHE A 134 -6.29 -6.16 -1.72
N ALA A 135 -5.65 -7.32 -1.78
CA ALA A 135 -6.13 -8.47 -2.53
C ALA A 135 -6.04 -9.75 -1.68
N PRO A 136 -7.07 -10.62 -1.74
CA PRO A 136 -8.34 -10.46 -2.48
C PRO A 136 -9.31 -9.47 -1.80
N LEU A 137 -10.08 -8.72 -2.59
CA LEU A 137 -11.10 -7.76 -2.09
C LEU A 137 -12.38 -8.45 -1.58
N ILE A 138 -12.66 -9.68 -2.03
CA ILE A 138 -13.85 -10.45 -1.63
C ILE A 138 -13.38 -11.76 -1.01
N SER A 139 -13.89 -12.02 0.19
CA SER A 139 -13.70 -13.25 0.95
C SER A 139 -15.07 -13.73 1.45
N LEU A 140 -15.17 -15.00 1.83
CA LEU A 140 -16.40 -15.56 2.39
C LEU A 140 -16.79 -14.78 3.67
N ILE A 141 -18.10 -14.65 3.95
CA ILE A 141 -18.70 -13.69 4.91
C ILE A 141 -18.09 -13.71 6.32
N ASP A 142 -17.51 -14.83 6.76
CA ASP A 142 -16.91 -14.99 8.10
C ASP A 142 -15.37 -14.77 8.13
N HIS A 143 -14.78 -14.23 7.06
CA HIS A 143 -13.33 -14.21 6.85
C HIS A 143 -12.82 -12.87 6.27
N GLN A 144 -12.92 -11.79 7.05
CA GLN A 144 -12.55 -10.44 6.59
C GLN A 144 -11.06 -10.11 6.83
N GLN A 145 -10.37 -9.58 5.81
CA GLN A 145 -8.94 -9.22 5.87
C GLN A 145 -8.66 -7.70 5.78
N TRP A 146 -9.69 -6.82 5.75
CA TRP A 146 -9.53 -5.43 5.25
C TRP A 146 -9.51 -4.31 6.30
N ALA A 147 -9.30 -4.58 7.60
CA ALA A 147 -9.40 -3.54 8.63
C ALA A 147 -8.40 -2.40 8.42
N VAL A 148 -7.15 -2.73 8.09
CA VAL A 148 -6.07 -1.76 7.85
C VAL A 148 -6.29 -0.99 6.56
N GLN A 149 -6.71 -1.66 5.50
CA GLN A 149 -7.05 -1.00 4.24
C GLN A 149 -8.19 0.01 4.43
N GLN A 150 -9.26 -0.39 5.12
CA GLN A 150 -10.39 0.49 5.42
C GLN A 150 -9.95 1.69 6.26
N LEU A 151 -9.15 1.46 7.32
CA LEU A 151 -8.63 2.53 8.17
C LEU A 151 -7.80 3.54 7.37
N SER A 152 -6.90 3.05 6.52
CA SER A 152 -6.06 3.90 5.66
C SER A 152 -6.88 4.69 4.64
N ALA A 153 -7.85 4.05 3.99
CA ALA A 153 -8.70 4.66 2.98
C ALA A 153 -9.66 5.73 3.55
N GLN A 154 -10.24 5.48 4.73
CA GLN A 154 -11.14 6.43 5.40
C GLN A 154 -10.41 7.69 5.90
N ASN A 155 -9.10 7.58 6.13
CA ASN A 155 -8.27 8.66 6.66
C ASN A 155 -7.22 9.12 5.65
N ALA A 156 -7.47 8.94 4.35
CA ALA A 156 -6.62 9.44 3.29
C ALA A 156 -6.68 10.97 3.20
N GLY A 157 -5.53 11.61 2.99
CA GLY A 157 -5.43 13.05 2.76
C GLY A 157 -5.21 13.39 1.30
N THR A 158 -5.18 14.69 1.00
CA THR A 158 -4.83 15.24 -0.32
C THR A 158 -3.38 15.72 -0.41
N MET A 159 -2.71 15.88 0.72
CA MET A 159 -1.31 16.29 0.81
C MET A 159 -0.60 15.46 1.86
N THR A 160 0.56 14.91 1.49
CA THR A 160 1.47 14.21 2.41
C THR A 160 2.48 15.21 3.00
N HIS A 161 2.77 15.06 4.29
CA HIS A 161 3.68 15.93 5.03
C HIS A 161 4.90 15.17 5.52
N GLU A 162 6.05 15.83 5.46
CA GLU A 162 7.22 15.37 6.20
C GLU A 162 6.97 15.48 7.71
N VAL A 163 7.31 14.42 8.43
CA VAL A 163 7.25 14.40 9.90
C VAL A 163 8.66 14.50 10.44
N ILE A 164 8.95 15.60 11.14
CA ILE A 164 10.20 15.79 11.86
C ILE A 164 10.13 14.94 13.13
N SER A 165 11.07 14.02 13.28
CA SER A 165 11.17 13.12 14.43
C SER A 165 12.57 13.19 15.03
N ASP A 166 12.66 13.07 16.36
CA ASP A 166 13.90 12.91 17.10
C ASP A 166 14.37 11.45 17.18
N THR A 167 13.52 10.50 16.76
CA THR A 167 13.84 9.08 16.63
C THR A 167 13.68 8.59 15.19
N GLY A 168 14.39 7.51 14.87
CA GLY A 168 14.18 6.76 13.63
C GLY A 168 12.89 5.93 13.67
N PHE A 169 12.57 5.31 12.54
CA PHE A 169 11.59 4.24 12.45
C PHE A 169 12.07 2.97 13.15
N ASP A 170 11.12 2.04 13.38
CA ASP A 170 11.29 0.80 14.16
C ASP A 170 11.52 1.09 15.67
N PRO A 171 10.55 0.76 16.55
CA PRO A 171 9.36 -0.08 16.32
C PRO A 171 8.14 0.68 15.76
N VAL A 172 8.14 2.01 15.82
CA VAL A 172 6.99 2.83 15.38
C VAL A 172 7.25 3.37 13.98
N PHE A 173 6.24 3.26 13.13
CA PHE A 173 6.21 3.79 11.77
C PHE A 173 5.07 4.78 11.65
N TRP A 174 5.25 5.80 10.79
CA TRP A 174 4.24 6.83 10.63
C TRP A 174 4.22 7.48 9.25
N SER A 175 3.05 8.02 8.90
CA SER A 175 2.83 8.98 7.82
C SER A 175 1.90 10.08 8.32
N ALA A 176 2.03 11.27 7.75
CA ALA A 176 1.15 12.39 8.04
C ALA A 176 0.56 12.95 6.74
N VAL A 177 -0.74 13.22 6.76
CA VAL A 177 -1.47 13.77 5.62
C VAL A 177 -2.43 14.87 6.09
N SER A 178 -2.81 15.77 5.18
CA SER A 178 -3.90 16.71 5.42
C SER A 178 -4.93 16.70 4.30
N ALA A 179 -6.17 17.04 4.64
CA ALA A 179 -7.26 17.29 3.71
C ALA A 179 -8.07 18.50 4.20
N GLY A 180 -7.92 19.63 3.52
CA GLY A 180 -8.46 20.89 4.01
C GLY A 180 -7.79 21.28 5.33
N ASP A 181 -8.60 21.57 6.35
CA ASP A 181 -8.14 21.94 7.70
C ASP A 181 -7.83 20.72 8.58
N THR A 182 -8.23 19.51 8.15
CA THR A 182 -7.98 18.29 8.90
C THR A 182 -6.54 17.80 8.69
N SER A 183 -5.85 17.52 9.79
CA SER A 183 -4.55 16.85 9.82
C SER A 183 -4.68 15.44 10.39
N VAL A 184 -4.02 14.48 9.77
CA VAL A 184 -4.05 13.07 10.15
C VAL A 184 -2.63 12.55 10.30
N VAL A 185 -2.34 11.89 11.42
CA VAL A 185 -1.14 11.08 11.61
C VAL A 185 -1.55 9.63 11.75
N LYS A 186 -1.03 8.77 10.89
CA LYS A 186 -1.25 7.32 10.94
C LYS A 186 0.01 6.69 11.49
N LEU A 187 -0.14 5.77 12.43
CA LEU A 187 0.97 5.12 13.10
C LEU A 187 0.77 3.61 13.15
N ALA A 188 1.88 2.87 13.07
CA ALA A 188 1.91 1.43 13.29
C ALA A 188 3.05 1.09 14.25
N ASN A 189 2.75 0.39 15.34
CA ASN A 189 3.73 -0.07 16.33
C ASN A 189 4.02 -1.56 16.13
N TYR A 190 5.11 -1.85 15.44
CA TYR A 190 5.61 -3.20 15.19
C TYR A 190 6.52 -3.64 16.32
N ALA A 191 6.09 -4.60 17.14
CA ALA A 191 6.80 -4.97 18.37
C ALA A 191 7.83 -6.10 18.21
N GLY A 192 8.25 -6.40 16.97
CA GLY A 192 9.27 -7.42 16.69
C GLY A 192 8.76 -8.87 16.82
N ASN A 193 9.55 -9.83 16.35
CA ASN A 193 9.10 -11.22 16.16
C ASN A 193 8.99 -12.07 17.44
N ASP A 194 9.38 -11.52 18.59
CA ASP A 194 9.51 -12.27 19.85
C ASP A 194 8.22 -12.32 20.68
N ASP A 195 7.12 -11.79 20.15
CA ASP A 195 5.81 -11.83 20.80
C ASP A 195 5.02 -13.07 20.35
N PRO A 196 4.81 -14.08 21.22
CA PRO A 196 4.06 -15.29 20.88
C PRO A 196 2.58 -15.04 20.61
N ASP A 197 2.02 -13.90 21.04
CA ASP A 197 0.61 -13.53 20.84
C ASP A 197 0.40 -12.71 19.55
N SER A 198 1.47 -12.33 18.85
CA SER A 198 1.41 -11.59 17.57
C SER A 198 0.73 -12.38 16.44
N ALA A 199 0.89 -13.71 16.47
CA ALA A 199 0.19 -14.64 15.60
C ALA A 199 -1.16 -14.99 16.23
N ASN A 200 -2.13 -14.09 16.07
CA ASN A 200 -3.54 -14.38 16.30
C ASN A 200 -4.01 -15.51 15.35
N THR A 201 -3.74 -16.75 15.72
CA THR A 201 -4.17 -17.97 15.03
C THR A 201 -5.63 -18.21 15.38
N PHE A 202 -6.58 -17.70 14.59
CA PHE A 202 -7.99 -17.80 14.98
C PHE A 202 -8.67 -19.04 14.41
N ASP A 203 -9.34 -19.75 15.32
CA ASP A 203 -10.66 -20.31 15.07
C ASP A 203 -11.75 -19.66 15.97
N SER A 204 -11.41 -18.74 16.90
CA SER A 204 -12.41 -18.30 17.90
C SER A 204 -12.29 -16.95 18.58
N ALA A 205 -11.22 -16.18 18.43
CA ALA A 205 -11.18 -14.89 19.13
C ALA A 205 -12.06 -13.83 18.41
N PRO A 206 -12.47 -12.75 19.09
CA PRO A 206 -13.30 -11.71 18.49
C PRO A 206 -12.46 -10.83 17.57
N ILE A 207 -13.05 -10.36 16.46
CA ILE A 207 -12.51 -9.22 15.71
C ILE A 207 -12.38 -8.05 16.71
N THR A 208 -11.15 -7.60 16.96
CA THR A 208 -10.91 -6.42 17.81
C THR A 208 -11.42 -5.20 17.08
N ALA A 209 -12.57 -4.67 17.52
CA ALA A 209 -13.10 -3.42 16.98
C ALA A 209 -12.11 -2.27 17.26
N PRO A 210 -11.94 -1.31 16.34
CA PRO A 210 -11.17 -0.11 16.61
C PRO A 210 -11.70 0.62 17.84
N LEU A 211 -10.81 0.98 18.77
CA LEU A 211 -11.16 1.87 19.87
C LEU A 211 -11.06 3.32 19.40
N ILE A 212 -12.11 4.11 19.64
CA ILE A 212 -12.11 5.55 19.39
C ILE A 212 -12.03 6.25 20.74
N SER A 213 -11.04 7.12 20.90
CA SER A 213 -10.86 7.98 22.08
C SER A 213 -10.52 9.40 21.66
N HIS A 214 -10.78 10.35 22.56
CA HIS A 214 -10.35 11.74 22.41
C HIS A 214 -9.12 11.97 23.29
N ILE A 215 -8.07 12.55 22.70
CA ILE A 215 -6.86 12.95 23.42
C ILE A 215 -6.88 14.47 23.53
N GLU A 216 -6.72 15.00 24.73
CA GLU A 216 -6.58 16.43 24.94
C GLU A 216 -5.18 16.88 24.52
N SER A 217 -5.11 18.01 23.80
CA SER A 217 -3.85 18.69 23.52
C SER A 217 -3.75 19.97 24.35
N SER A 218 -2.54 20.31 24.77
CA SER A 218 -2.21 21.59 25.40
C SER A 218 -1.11 22.26 24.57
N ASP A 219 -1.38 23.46 24.07
CA ASP A 219 -0.44 24.23 23.23
C ASP A 219 0.09 23.44 22.01
N GLY A 220 -0.77 22.61 21.41
CA GLY A 220 -0.43 21.77 20.25
C GLY A 220 0.37 20.50 20.60
N ILE A 221 0.56 20.20 21.89
CA ILE A 221 1.26 19.02 22.38
C ILE A 221 0.23 18.03 22.93
N PHE A 222 0.40 16.75 22.61
CA PHE A 222 -0.41 15.66 23.15
C PHE A 222 0.49 14.45 23.42
N GLU A 223 0.02 13.54 24.28
CA GLU A 223 0.71 12.29 24.61
C GLU A 223 -0.29 11.13 24.58
N PHE A 224 0.14 9.99 24.06
CA PHE A 224 -0.63 8.75 24.08
C PHE A 224 0.31 7.55 24.03
N VAL A 225 -0.19 6.40 24.47
CA VAL A 225 0.57 5.15 24.47
C VAL A 225 0.03 4.25 23.36
N MET A 226 0.92 3.82 22.46
CA MET A 226 0.61 2.77 21.50
C MET A 226 0.97 1.39 22.07
N PRO A 227 0.00 0.49 22.24
CA PRO A 227 0.32 -0.90 22.57
C PRO A 227 1.23 -1.55 21.52
N PRO A 228 2.03 -2.55 21.89
CA PRO A 228 2.63 -3.48 20.93
C PRO A 228 1.60 -3.98 19.92
N TRP A 229 2.01 -4.16 18.66
CA TRP A 229 1.14 -4.67 17.58
C TRP A 229 -0.16 -3.88 17.40
N SER A 230 -0.05 -2.56 17.33
CA SER A 230 -1.21 -1.69 17.14
C SER A 230 -1.07 -0.78 15.92
N VAL A 231 -2.21 -0.40 15.36
CA VAL A 231 -2.33 0.65 14.34
C VAL A 231 -3.22 1.74 14.91
N ALA A 232 -2.79 2.99 14.79
CA ALA A 232 -3.52 4.15 15.29
C ALA A 232 -3.68 5.20 14.19
N VAL A 233 -4.80 5.91 14.24
CA VAL A 233 -5.01 7.13 13.47
C VAL A 233 -5.33 8.24 14.44
N LEU A 234 -4.49 9.26 14.45
CA LEU A 234 -4.72 10.51 15.15
C LEU A 234 -5.25 11.50 14.15
N ARG A 235 -6.38 12.11 14.46
CA ARG A 235 -7.01 13.12 13.62
C ARG A 235 -7.21 14.38 14.44
N ALA A 236 -6.74 15.50 13.90
CA ALA A 236 -6.98 16.84 14.41
C ALA A 236 -7.81 17.60 13.36
N ASP A 237 -8.93 18.16 13.81
CA ASP A 237 -9.83 19.01 13.04
C ASP A 237 -9.71 20.47 13.49
#